data_AF-A0A452Z341-F1
#
_entry.id   AF-A0A452Z341-F1
#
_cell.length_a   1.000
_cell.length_b   1.000
_cell.length_c   1.000
_cell.angle_alpha   90.00
_cell.angle_beta   90.00
_cell.angle_gamma   90.00
#
_symmetry.space_group_name_H-M   'P 1'
#
loop_
_entity.id
_entity.type
_entity.pdbx_description
1 polymer ?
#
loop_
_entity_poly.entity_id
_entity_poly.type
_entity_poly.pdbx_seq_one_letter_code
_entity_poly.pdbx_strand_id
1 'polypeptide(L)'
;RTFYFPGFRFVPTKKNRRRHSLNQEIRSSLRKLIEINGRKCEDSKNLLGLMLSASKTDNEFKMGIEEIIDECKTFYFAGKETTANLLTWATLLLALHKEWQDKAHGEVYQVCGKHKHPNAENLSSLKIVNMVLKETLRLYPPALFINRTVTRDVKLGKLDIPADGKSYHLGAYFPLGLALPSVLGRILRWLRQSWRLQWSSSGLRLMSHRPMFMRR
;
A
#
# COMPACT_ATOMS: atom_id res chain seq x y z
N ARG A 1 -12.46 -6.10 -21.28
CA ARG A 1 -11.73 -4.90 -21.76
C ARG A 1 -12.68 -3.72 -21.65
N THR A 2 -12.36 -2.71 -20.83
CA THR A 2 -13.18 -1.50 -20.70
C THR A 2 -12.60 -0.46 -21.66
N PHE A 3 -13.32 -0.14 -22.73
CA PHE A 3 -12.91 0.89 -23.67
C PHE A 3 -12.95 2.26 -22.99
N TYR A 4 -11.83 2.99 -23.02
CA TYR A 4 -11.77 4.36 -22.51
C TYR A 4 -12.34 5.31 -23.57
N PHE A 5 -13.52 5.86 -23.30
CA PHE A 5 -14.10 6.94 -24.08
C PHE A 5 -13.87 8.27 -23.36
N PRO A 6 -13.13 9.22 -23.95
CA PRO A 6 -12.99 10.57 -23.42
C PRO A 6 -14.37 11.16 -23.10
N GLY A 7 -14.51 11.84 -21.95
CA GLY A 7 -15.77 12.46 -21.53
C GLY A 7 -16.79 11.53 -20.85
N PHE A 8 -16.63 10.21 -20.92
CA PHE A 8 -17.56 9.26 -20.28
C PHE A 8 -17.64 9.42 -18.75
N ARG A 9 -16.62 10.04 -18.13
CA ARG A 9 -16.59 10.42 -16.71
C ARG A 9 -17.68 11.44 -16.32
N PHE A 10 -18.15 12.26 -17.28
CA PHE A 10 -19.15 13.31 -17.06
C PHE A 10 -20.58 12.88 -17.37
N VAL A 11 -20.75 11.72 -18.03
CA VAL A 11 -22.08 11.15 -18.31
C VAL A 11 -22.79 10.84 -16.99
N PRO A 12 -24.07 11.20 -16.82
CA PRO A 12 -24.78 11.11 -15.54
C PRO A 12 -25.24 9.68 -15.17
N THR A 13 -24.36 8.69 -15.31
CA THR A 13 -24.59 7.31 -14.88
C THR A 13 -24.71 7.23 -13.35
N LYS A 14 -25.41 6.20 -12.82
CA LYS A 14 -25.52 5.97 -11.37
C LYS A 14 -24.15 5.97 -10.67
N LYS A 15 -23.15 5.31 -11.28
CA LYS A 15 -21.78 5.26 -10.79
C LYS A 15 -21.10 6.63 -10.78
N ASN A 16 -21.24 7.41 -11.86
CA ASN A 16 -20.63 8.73 -11.94
C ASN A 16 -21.27 9.73 -10.97
N ARG A 17 -22.60 9.70 -10.83
CA ARG A 17 -23.34 10.50 -9.83
C ARG A 17 -22.90 10.15 -8.41
N ARG A 18 -22.79 8.87 -8.08
CA ARG A 18 -22.30 8.43 -6.76
C ARG A 18 -20.87 8.90 -6.49
N ARG A 19 -19.96 8.75 -7.46
CA ARG A 19 -18.58 9.27 -7.33
C ARG A 19 -18.56 10.78 -7.13
N HIS A 20 -19.40 11.52 -7.85
CA HIS A 20 -19.49 12.97 -7.70
C HIS A 20 -19.99 13.38 -6.31
N SER A 21 -21.08 12.76 -5.84
CA SER A 21 -21.63 12.98 -4.50
C SER A 21 -20.62 12.67 -3.39
N LEU A 22 -19.94 11.53 -3.45
CA LEU A 22 -18.88 11.18 -2.48
C LEU A 22 -17.73 12.19 -2.50
N ASN A 23 -17.32 12.63 -3.70
CA ASN A 23 -16.26 13.64 -3.81
C ASN A 23 -16.69 14.98 -3.19
N GLN A 24 -17.95 15.39 -3.37
CA GLN A 24 -18.48 16.61 -2.74
C GLN A 24 -18.55 16.49 -1.21
N GLU A 25 -18.97 15.33 -0.69
CA GLU A 25 -19.01 15.04 0.75
C GLU A 25 -17.63 15.10 1.41
N ILE A 26 -16.61 14.54 0.74
CA ILE A 26 -15.23 14.62 1.21
C ILE A 26 -14.73 16.08 1.20
N ARG A 27 -15.01 16.85 0.12
CA ARG A 27 -14.62 18.27 0.06
C ARG A 27 -15.29 19.08 1.16
N SER A 28 -16.59 18.90 1.37
CA SER A 28 -17.33 19.66 2.38
C SER A 28 -16.83 19.35 3.78
N SER A 29 -16.48 18.08 4.06
CA SER A 29 -15.91 17.67 5.34
C SER A 29 -14.53 18.28 5.58
N LEU A 30 -13.66 18.29 4.57
CA LEU A 30 -12.33 18.91 4.66
C LEU A 30 -12.43 20.43 4.82
N ARG A 31 -13.33 21.10 4.11
CA ARG A 31 -13.58 22.55 4.30
C ARG A 31 -14.02 22.86 5.72
N LYS A 32 -14.94 22.08 6.29
CA LYS A 32 -15.35 22.22 7.70
C LYS A 32 -14.17 22.04 8.66
N LEU A 33 -13.33 21.03 8.43
CA LEU A 33 -12.12 20.82 9.24
C LEU A 33 -11.16 22.01 9.14
N ILE A 34 -11.00 22.59 7.95
CA ILE A 34 -10.16 23.77 7.75
C ILE A 34 -10.75 24.99 8.45
N GLU A 35 -12.07 25.21 8.40
CA GLU A 35 -12.71 26.32 9.10
C GLU A 35 -12.57 26.20 10.63
N ILE A 36 -12.79 24.99 11.17
CA ILE A 36 -12.61 24.69 12.59
C ILE A 36 -11.16 24.92 13.02
N ASN A 37 -10.21 24.43 12.20
CA ASN A 37 -8.79 24.59 12.47
C ASN A 37 -8.35 26.04 12.26
N GLY A 38 -8.84 26.78 11.28
CA GLY A 38 -8.46 28.20 11.05
C GLY A 38 -8.66 29.08 12.28
N ARG A 39 -9.59 28.73 13.18
CA ARG A 39 -9.84 29.40 14.46
C ARG A 39 -8.94 28.93 15.62
N LYS A 40 -8.22 27.81 15.46
CA LYS A 40 -7.38 27.13 16.48
C LYS A 40 -5.92 26.88 16.04
N CYS A 41 -5.58 27.13 14.77
CA CYS A 41 -4.42 26.55 14.07
C CYS A 41 -3.24 27.51 13.97
N GLU A 42 -2.71 27.89 15.12
CA GLU A 42 -1.29 28.24 15.20
C GLU A 42 -0.47 27.12 15.87
N ASP A 43 -1.11 26.20 16.62
CA ASP A 43 -0.39 25.18 17.42
C ASP A 43 -0.57 23.71 16.99
N SER A 44 -1.39 23.39 15.98
CA SER A 44 -1.63 21.99 15.61
C SER A 44 -0.50 21.42 14.74
N LYS A 45 0.34 20.54 15.32
CA LYS A 45 1.41 19.80 14.63
C LYS A 45 0.91 18.68 13.68
N ASN A 46 -0.28 18.81 13.12
CA ASN A 46 -0.84 17.84 12.16
C ASN A 46 -0.61 18.30 10.71
N LEU A 47 -0.68 17.37 9.76
CA LEU A 47 -0.39 17.64 8.33
C LEU A 47 -1.21 18.81 7.77
N LEU A 48 -2.50 18.89 8.11
CA LEU A 48 -3.35 19.98 7.64
C LEU A 48 -2.91 21.33 8.20
N GLY A 49 -2.58 21.39 9.50
CA GLY A 49 -2.08 22.61 10.13
C GLY A 49 -0.74 23.07 9.55
N LEU A 50 0.15 22.12 9.23
CA LEU A 50 1.43 22.40 8.55
C LEU A 50 1.23 22.94 7.13
N MET A 51 0.27 22.39 6.36
CA MET A 51 -0.04 22.92 5.02
C MET A 51 -0.70 24.30 5.09
N LEU A 52 -1.57 24.53 6.07
CA LEU A 52 -2.21 25.84 6.29
C LEU A 52 -1.19 26.89 6.75
N SER A 53 -0.25 26.56 7.63
CA SER A 53 0.80 27.50 8.03
C SER A 53 1.73 27.84 6.87
N ALA A 54 2.15 26.84 6.08
CA ALA A 54 2.95 27.03 4.88
C ALA A 54 2.22 27.92 3.83
N SER A 55 0.89 27.82 3.73
CA SER A 55 0.11 28.67 2.82
C SER A 55 0.02 30.15 3.22
N LYS A 56 0.32 30.49 4.49
CA LYS A 56 0.32 31.88 4.97
C LYS A 56 1.66 32.59 4.70
N THR A 57 2.74 31.83 4.47
CA THR A 57 4.04 32.41 4.12
C THR A 57 4.02 32.90 2.68
N ASP A 58 4.49 34.12 2.45
CA ASP A 58 4.56 34.70 1.11
C ASP A 58 5.82 34.16 0.39
N ASN A 59 5.66 32.99 -0.23
CA ASN A 59 6.68 32.34 -1.05
C ASN A 59 6.06 31.84 -2.36
N GLU A 60 6.90 31.49 -3.33
CA GLU A 60 6.47 30.96 -4.64
C GLU A 60 5.71 29.61 -4.53
N PHE A 61 5.76 28.94 -3.37
CA PHE A 61 5.16 27.63 -3.12
C PHE A 61 3.82 27.71 -2.36
N LYS A 62 3.19 28.89 -2.34
CA LYS A 62 1.93 29.11 -1.65
C LYS A 62 0.81 28.26 -2.25
N MET A 63 0.29 27.32 -1.46
CA MET A 63 -0.85 26.49 -1.87
C MET A 63 -2.18 27.18 -1.60
N GLY A 64 -3.07 27.13 -2.59
CA GLY A 64 -4.45 27.56 -2.43
C GLY A 64 -5.26 26.61 -1.54
N ILE A 65 -6.35 27.11 -0.94
CA ILE A 65 -7.23 26.29 -0.09
C ILE A 65 -7.75 25.03 -0.79
N GLU A 66 -8.05 25.12 -2.08
CA GLU A 66 -8.55 23.98 -2.87
C GLU A 66 -7.44 22.97 -3.17
N GLU A 67 -6.19 23.41 -3.32
CA GLU A 67 -5.02 22.54 -3.49
C GLU A 67 -4.74 21.79 -2.18
N ILE A 68 -4.77 22.48 -1.04
CA ILE A 68 -4.64 21.85 0.29
C ILE A 68 -5.70 20.75 0.49
N ILE A 69 -6.95 21.01 0.09
CA ILE A 69 -8.03 20.00 0.15
C ILE A 69 -7.68 18.79 -0.73
N ASP A 70 -7.17 19.02 -1.94
CA ASP A 70 -6.87 17.95 -2.88
C ASP A 70 -5.62 17.13 -2.46
N GLU A 71 -4.63 17.76 -1.83
CA GLU A 71 -3.50 17.07 -1.19
C GLU A 71 -3.96 16.26 0.04
N CYS A 72 -4.76 16.84 0.93
CA CYS A 72 -5.34 16.11 2.08
C CYS A 72 -6.09 14.85 1.65
N LYS A 73 -6.90 14.94 0.59
CA LYS A 73 -7.59 13.79 0.02
C LYS A 73 -6.61 12.71 -0.45
N THR A 74 -5.59 13.12 -1.20
CA THR A 74 -4.60 12.20 -1.76
C THR A 74 -3.88 11.45 -0.66
N PHE A 75 -3.38 12.13 0.38
CA PHE A 75 -2.77 11.50 1.55
C PHE A 75 -3.71 10.52 2.26
N TYR A 76 -4.96 10.93 2.48
CA TYR A 76 -5.95 10.09 3.16
C TYR A 76 -6.21 8.79 2.39
N PHE A 77 -6.46 8.86 1.08
CA PHE A 77 -6.73 7.69 0.26
C PHE A 77 -5.50 6.80 0.12
N ALA A 78 -4.34 7.40 -0.20
CA ALA A 78 -3.09 6.67 -0.36
C ALA A 78 -2.71 5.91 0.91
N GLY A 79 -2.88 6.50 2.09
CA GLY A 79 -2.55 5.84 3.36
C GLY A 79 -3.61 4.84 3.83
N LYS A 80 -4.89 5.16 3.71
CA LYS A 80 -5.98 4.35 4.29
C LYS A 80 -6.23 3.07 3.49
N GLU A 81 -6.46 3.19 2.19
CA GLU A 81 -6.89 2.05 1.37
C GLU A 81 -5.79 1.01 1.26
N THR A 82 -4.55 1.45 1.05
CA THR A 82 -3.40 0.55 0.88
C THR A 82 -3.09 -0.21 2.18
N THR A 83 -3.04 0.50 3.32
CA THR A 83 -2.73 -0.10 4.63
C THR A 83 -3.86 -1.02 5.09
N ALA A 84 -5.12 -0.63 4.92
CA ALA A 84 -6.26 -1.48 5.28
C ALA A 84 -6.27 -2.78 4.47
N ASN A 85 -5.98 -2.73 3.17
CA ASN A 85 -5.87 -3.92 2.33
C ASN A 85 -4.71 -4.82 2.77
N LEU A 86 -3.53 -4.25 3.03
CA LEU A 86 -2.38 -5.02 3.53
C LEU A 86 -2.72 -5.77 4.83
N LEU A 87 -3.30 -5.06 5.81
CA LEU A 87 -3.66 -5.65 7.10
C LEU A 87 -4.75 -6.71 6.94
N THR A 88 -5.74 -6.48 6.08
CA THR A 88 -6.79 -7.48 5.79
C THR A 88 -6.19 -8.78 5.28
N TRP A 89 -5.28 -8.71 4.30
CA TRP A 89 -4.60 -9.89 3.77
C TRP A 89 -3.67 -10.53 4.79
N ALA A 90 -2.94 -9.74 5.58
CA ALA A 90 -2.03 -10.25 6.61
C ALA A 90 -2.81 -11.03 7.69
N THR A 91 -3.94 -10.47 8.17
CA THR A 91 -4.81 -11.14 9.13
C THR A 91 -5.39 -12.43 8.56
N LEU A 92 -5.85 -12.42 7.31
CA LEU A 92 -6.36 -13.62 6.64
C LEU A 92 -5.27 -14.71 6.54
N LEU A 93 -4.06 -14.34 6.12
CA LEU A 93 -2.93 -15.29 6.02
C LEU A 93 -2.54 -15.88 7.37
N LEU A 94 -2.51 -15.07 8.43
CA LEU A 94 -2.25 -15.56 9.79
C LEU A 94 -3.35 -16.51 10.27
N ALA A 95 -4.62 -16.22 9.97
CA ALA A 95 -5.73 -17.11 10.32
C ALA A 95 -5.66 -18.46 9.58
N LEU A 96 -5.20 -18.47 8.33
CA LEU A 96 -5.01 -19.69 7.54
C LEU A 96 -3.74 -20.47 7.91
N HIS A 97 -2.75 -19.81 8.52
CA HIS A 97 -1.44 -20.38 8.85
C HIS A 97 -1.14 -20.28 10.34
N LYS A 98 -1.83 -21.12 11.12
CA LYS A 98 -1.80 -21.08 12.59
C LYS A 98 -0.39 -21.14 13.19
N GLU A 99 0.50 -21.95 12.61
CA GLU A 99 1.92 -22.01 13.00
C GLU A 99 2.60 -20.63 12.96
N TRP A 100 2.34 -19.84 11.91
CA TRP A 100 2.91 -18.50 11.76
C TRP A 100 2.25 -17.48 12.67
N GLN A 101 0.95 -17.62 12.92
CA GLN A 101 0.26 -16.83 13.93
C GLN A 101 0.85 -17.04 15.31
N ASP A 102 1.08 -18.30 15.70
CA ASP A 102 1.62 -18.62 17.03
C ASP A 102 3.07 -18.16 17.17
N LYS A 103 3.89 -18.26 16.10
CA LYS A 103 5.25 -17.68 16.06
C LYS A 103 5.24 -16.16 16.19
N ALA A 104 4.39 -15.46 15.42
CA ALA A 104 4.29 -14.00 15.48
C ALA A 104 3.79 -13.53 16.86
N HIS A 105 2.80 -14.22 17.42
CA HIS A 105 2.31 -13.95 18.77
C HIS A 105 3.39 -14.20 19.83
N GLY A 106 4.14 -15.30 19.72
CA GLY A 106 5.27 -15.61 20.59
C GLY A 106 6.38 -14.55 20.54
N GLU A 107 6.72 -14.06 19.35
CA GLU A 107 7.68 -12.96 19.18
C GLU A 107 7.22 -11.68 19.87
N VAL A 108 5.98 -11.25 19.63
CA VAL A 108 5.42 -10.04 20.27
C VAL A 108 5.44 -10.20 21.79
N TYR A 109 5.04 -11.37 22.29
CA TYR A 109 5.05 -11.66 23.72
C TYR A 109 6.45 -11.57 24.33
N GLN A 110 7.48 -12.11 23.66
CA GLN A 110 8.86 -12.10 24.14
C GLN A 110 9.49 -10.70 24.09
N VAL A 111 9.27 -9.96 23.01
CA VAL A 111 9.89 -8.65 22.78
C VAL A 111 9.19 -7.55 23.57
N CYS A 112 7.85 -7.56 23.60
CA CYS A 112 7.08 -6.49 24.24
C CYS A 112 6.71 -6.82 25.69
N GLY A 113 6.54 -8.11 26.03
CA GLY A 113 6.06 -8.57 27.32
C GLY A 113 4.55 -8.80 27.35
N LYS A 114 4.09 -9.65 28.27
CA LYS A 114 2.73 -10.22 28.36
C LYS A 114 1.57 -9.20 28.30
N HIS A 115 1.78 -7.99 28.79
CA HIS A 115 0.74 -6.97 28.94
C HIS A 115 1.14 -5.59 28.40
N LYS A 116 2.15 -5.53 27.53
CA LYS A 116 2.59 -4.26 26.95
C LYS A 116 2.33 -4.26 25.46
N HIS A 117 1.85 -3.13 24.96
CA HIS A 117 1.73 -2.90 23.53
C HIS A 117 3.11 -2.66 22.91
N PRO A 118 3.29 -3.02 21.62
CA PRO A 118 4.48 -2.62 20.87
C PRO A 118 4.66 -1.09 20.91
N ASN A 119 5.89 -0.65 21.14
CA ASN A 119 6.30 0.76 21.06
C ASN A 119 7.35 0.92 19.95
N ALA A 120 7.70 2.17 19.60
CA ALA A 120 8.60 2.45 18.49
C ALA A 120 9.98 1.79 18.62
N GLU A 121 10.51 1.70 19.84
CA GLU A 121 11.81 1.08 20.14
C GLU A 121 11.80 -0.42 19.83
N ASN A 122 10.71 -1.10 20.18
CA ASN A 122 10.57 -2.54 20.07
C ASN A 122 10.25 -3.02 18.64
N LEU A 123 9.71 -2.15 17.77
CA LEU A 123 9.30 -2.54 16.41
C LEU A 123 10.44 -3.13 15.58
N SER A 124 11.66 -2.63 15.76
CA SER A 124 12.84 -3.11 15.04
C SER A 124 13.19 -4.58 15.37
N SER A 125 12.78 -5.05 16.54
CA SER A 125 13.03 -6.40 17.03
C SER A 125 11.97 -7.43 16.59
N LEU A 126 10.83 -6.99 16.03
CA LEU A 126 9.74 -7.85 15.56
C LEU A 126 10.03 -8.41 14.15
N LYS A 127 11.00 -9.31 14.04
CA LYS A 127 11.49 -9.87 12.78
C LYS A 127 10.45 -10.75 12.08
N ILE A 128 9.74 -11.60 12.82
CA ILE A 128 8.71 -12.50 12.31
C ILE A 128 7.50 -11.70 11.82
N VAL A 129 7.04 -10.72 12.61
CA VAL A 129 5.95 -9.83 12.15
C VAL A 129 6.35 -9.11 10.86
N ASN A 130 7.58 -8.59 10.78
CA ASN A 130 8.08 -7.95 9.57
C ASN A 130 8.13 -8.91 8.37
N MET A 131 8.55 -10.17 8.58
CA MET A 131 8.52 -11.20 7.53
C MET A 131 7.10 -11.47 7.04
N VAL A 132 6.11 -11.57 7.94
CA VAL A 132 4.70 -11.76 7.58
C VAL A 132 4.18 -10.60 6.73
N LEU A 133 4.46 -9.36 7.12
CA LEU A 133 4.03 -8.18 6.36
C LEU A 133 4.69 -8.12 4.97
N LYS A 134 6.00 -8.41 4.88
CA LYS A 134 6.72 -8.44 3.61
C LYS A 134 6.21 -9.55 2.69
N GLU A 135 5.94 -10.73 3.22
CA GLU A 135 5.41 -11.84 2.41
C GLU A 135 3.98 -11.55 1.97
N THR A 136 3.17 -10.91 2.81
CA THR A 136 1.84 -10.42 2.43
C THR A 136 1.94 -9.43 1.27
N LEU A 137 2.86 -8.46 1.34
CA LEU A 137 3.11 -7.51 0.25
C LEU A 137 3.59 -8.20 -1.03
N ARG A 138 4.39 -9.27 -0.92
CA ARG A 138 4.86 -10.06 -2.07
C ARG A 138 3.74 -10.83 -2.76
N LEU A 139 2.79 -11.37 -1.99
CA LEU A 139 1.67 -12.18 -2.49
C LEU A 139 0.46 -11.33 -2.93
N TYR A 140 0.13 -10.31 -2.15
CA TYR A 140 -1.06 -9.47 -2.31
C TYR A 140 -0.71 -7.98 -2.18
N PRO A 141 0.07 -7.42 -3.13
CA PRO A 141 0.44 -6.01 -3.11
C PRO A 141 -0.81 -5.12 -3.27
N PRO A 142 -1.08 -4.16 -2.35
CA PRO A 142 -2.24 -3.27 -2.45
C PRO A 142 -2.23 -2.38 -3.70
N ALA A 143 -1.04 -2.01 -4.19
CA ALA A 143 -0.85 -1.22 -5.40
C ALA A 143 -0.19 -2.06 -6.50
N LEU A 144 -0.95 -2.41 -7.54
CA LEU A 144 -0.49 -3.29 -8.62
C LEU A 144 0.45 -2.57 -9.61
N PHE A 145 0.17 -1.31 -9.90
CA PHE A 145 0.93 -0.50 -10.84
C PHE A 145 0.89 0.98 -10.47
N ILE A 146 1.95 1.69 -10.86
CA ILE A 146 2.04 3.15 -10.80
C ILE A 146 2.09 3.66 -12.24
N ASN A 147 1.27 4.66 -12.55
CA ASN A 147 1.26 5.29 -13.86
C ASN A 147 2.35 6.35 -13.93
N ARG A 148 3.12 6.36 -15.01
CA ARG A 148 4.16 7.36 -15.30
C ARG A 148 3.93 7.93 -16.68
N THR A 149 4.05 9.23 -16.85
CA THR A 149 4.05 9.87 -18.17
C THR A 149 5.43 10.47 -18.40
N VAL A 150 5.94 10.30 -19.61
CA VAL A 150 7.26 10.82 -20.00
C VAL A 150 7.14 12.30 -20.34
N THR A 151 7.93 13.15 -19.66
CA THR A 151 7.91 14.61 -19.83
C THR A 151 8.93 15.12 -20.86
N ARG A 152 9.89 14.28 -21.23
CA ARG A 152 10.93 14.55 -22.25
C ARG A 152 11.40 13.22 -22.82
N ASP A 153 11.89 13.21 -24.05
CA ASP A 153 12.41 12.00 -24.68
C ASP A 153 13.46 11.32 -23.79
N VAL A 154 13.28 10.03 -23.54
CA VAL A 154 14.11 9.24 -22.61
C VAL A 154 14.49 7.92 -23.26
N LYS A 155 15.77 7.57 -23.13
CA LYS A 155 16.27 6.25 -23.48
C LYS A 155 16.26 5.34 -22.27
N LEU A 156 15.43 4.30 -22.29
CA LEU A 156 15.35 3.27 -21.26
C LEU A 156 16.00 1.98 -21.77
N GLY A 157 17.28 1.79 -21.43
CA GLY A 157 18.08 0.69 -21.96
C GLY A 157 18.24 0.79 -23.48
N LYS A 158 17.61 -0.11 -24.22
CA LYS A 158 17.61 -0.11 -25.70
C LYS A 158 16.37 0.55 -26.31
N LEU A 159 15.42 1.00 -25.49
CA LEU A 159 14.16 1.57 -25.96
C LEU A 159 14.23 3.11 -25.90
N ASP A 160 13.97 3.76 -27.02
CA ASP A 160 13.76 5.21 -27.09
C ASP A 160 12.27 5.51 -26.87
N ILE A 161 11.97 6.29 -25.85
CA ILE A 161 10.60 6.61 -25.43
C ILE A 161 10.36 8.11 -25.62
N PRO A 162 9.52 8.52 -26.60
CA PRO A 162 9.26 9.93 -26.87
C PRO A 162 8.29 10.53 -25.85
N ALA A 163 8.35 11.85 -25.68
CA ALA A 163 7.41 12.65 -24.90
C ALA A 163 6.09 12.86 -25.64
N ASP A 164 5.40 11.78 -25.98
CA ASP A 164 4.15 11.78 -26.75
C ASP A 164 2.88 11.80 -25.86
N GLY A 165 3.06 12.08 -24.55
CA GLY A 165 1.97 12.14 -23.58
C GLY A 165 1.39 10.77 -23.19
N LYS A 166 1.95 9.66 -23.67
CA LYS A 166 1.50 8.32 -23.27
C LYS A 166 1.90 8.01 -21.83
N SER A 167 1.00 7.34 -21.12
CA SER A 167 1.26 6.80 -19.79
C SER A 167 1.76 5.36 -19.87
N TYR A 168 2.86 5.09 -19.17
CA TYR A 168 3.48 3.80 -19.00
C TYR A 168 3.16 3.28 -17.59
N HIS A 169 2.82 2.00 -17.49
CA HIS A 169 2.51 1.34 -16.22
C HIS A 169 3.77 0.67 -15.66
N LEU A 170 4.23 1.11 -14.50
CA LEU A 170 5.30 0.43 -13.77
C LEU A 170 4.65 -0.55 -12.78
N GLY A 171 4.72 -1.84 -13.07
CA GLY A 171 4.18 -2.90 -12.21
C GLY A 171 5.04 -3.10 -10.96
N ALA A 172 4.41 -3.20 -9.79
CA ALA A 172 5.12 -3.38 -8.52
C ALA A 172 5.71 -4.80 -8.35
N TYR A 173 5.18 -5.81 -9.06
CA TYR A 173 5.77 -7.13 -9.30
C TYR A 173 4.80 -7.86 -10.27
N PHE A 174 5.30 -8.44 -11.36
CA PHE A 174 4.54 -9.33 -12.26
C PHE A 174 5.23 -10.69 -12.14
N PRO A 175 4.58 -11.74 -11.60
CA PRO A 175 3.61 -12.48 -12.41
C PRO A 175 2.51 -13.19 -11.58
N LEU A 176 1.27 -12.69 -11.63
CA LEU A 176 0.10 -13.51 -11.22
C LEU A 176 -1.20 -13.16 -11.98
N GLY A 177 -1.14 -12.23 -12.94
CA GLY A 177 -2.33 -11.77 -13.65
C GLY A 177 -2.81 -12.65 -14.81
N LEU A 178 -1.98 -13.54 -15.35
CA LEU A 178 -2.34 -14.43 -16.48
C LEU A 178 -1.53 -15.74 -16.41
N ALA A 179 -1.79 -16.53 -15.37
CA ALA A 179 -1.26 -17.88 -15.26
C ALA A 179 -2.36 -18.88 -15.62
N LEU A 180 -2.31 -19.43 -16.84
CA LEU A 180 -2.96 -20.70 -17.16
C LEU A 180 -2.71 -21.71 -16.02
N PRO A 181 -3.62 -22.65 -15.72
CA PRO A 181 -3.52 -23.59 -14.60
C PRO A 181 -2.16 -24.34 -14.48
N SER A 182 -1.42 -24.47 -15.59
CA SER A 182 -0.07 -25.07 -15.65
C SER A 182 1.06 -24.23 -15.02
N VAL A 183 0.82 -22.94 -14.75
CA VAL A 183 1.80 -22.01 -14.14
C VAL A 183 1.65 -21.98 -12.62
N LEU A 184 0.43 -22.13 -12.08
CA LEU A 184 0.19 -22.30 -10.64
C LEU A 184 0.96 -23.49 -10.06
N GLY A 185 1.00 -24.63 -10.77
CA GLY A 185 1.80 -25.79 -10.37
C GLY A 185 3.33 -25.57 -10.44
N ARG A 186 3.81 -24.63 -11.26
CA ARG A 186 5.23 -24.24 -11.30
C ARG A 186 5.57 -23.24 -10.21
N ILE A 187 4.65 -22.32 -9.89
CA ILE A 187 4.77 -21.39 -8.77
C ILE A 187 4.75 -22.13 -7.43
N LEU A 188 3.90 -23.13 -7.24
CA LEU A 188 3.92 -23.97 -6.03
C LEU A 188 5.24 -24.76 -5.89
N ARG A 189 5.81 -25.23 -7.01
CA ARG A 189 7.14 -25.88 -7.02
C ARG A 189 8.27 -24.89 -6.74
N TRP A 190 8.16 -23.67 -7.24
CA TRP A 190 9.13 -22.60 -7.01
C TRP A 190 9.06 -22.07 -5.57
N LEU A 191 7.86 -21.88 -5.02
CA LEU A 191 7.63 -21.57 -3.60
C LEU A 191 8.28 -22.64 -2.71
N ARG A 192 8.18 -23.92 -3.07
CA ARG A 192 8.83 -25.04 -2.37
C ARG A 192 10.37 -24.99 -2.40
N GLN A 193 10.96 -24.37 -3.41
CA GLN A 193 12.42 -24.25 -3.59
C GLN A 193 12.98 -22.97 -2.97
N SER A 194 12.33 -21.82 -3.20
CA SER A 194 12.72 -20.54 -2.59
C SER A 194 12.65 -20.57 -1.06
N TRP A 195 11.62 -21.21 -0.50
CA TRP A 195 11.52 -21.43 0.95
C TRP A 195 12.65 -22.30 1.53
N ARG A 196 13.24 -23.19 0.72
CA ARG A 196 14.33 -24.07 1.16
C ARG A 196 15.69 -23.35 1.17
N LEU A 197 15.87 -22.41 0.25
CA LEU A 197 17.10 -21.62 0.11
C LEU A 197 17.20 -20.51 1.17
N GLN A 198 16.08 -19.85 1.50
CA GLN A 198 16.03 -18.81 2.53
C GLN A 198 16.20 -19.36 3.97
N TRP A 199 15.91 -20.65 4.17
CA TRP A 199 16.11 -21.37 5.43
C TRP A 199 17.57 -21.81 5.63
N SER A 200 18.29 -22.14 4.54
CA SER A 200 19.69 -22.57 4.59
C SER A 200 20.65 -21.46 5.03
N SER A 201 20.30 -20.19 4.81
CA SER A 201 21.11 -19.03 5.23
C SER A 201 20.89 -18.58 6.67
N SER A 202 19.92 -19.19 7.38
CA SER A 202 19.46 -18.75 8.71
C SER A 202 20.03 -19.57 9.87
N GLY A 203 20.95 -20.50 9.62
CA GLY A 203 21.79 -21.15 10.65
C GLY A 203 21.10 -22.07 11.67
N LEU A 204 19.77 -22.27 11.61
CA LEU A 204 19.07 -23.19 12.52
C LEU A 204 19.16 -24.64 12.03
N ARG A 205 20.04 -25.42 12.66
CA ARG A 205 20.21 -26.86 12.42
C ARG A 205 19.31 -27.66 13.37
N LEU A 206 18.60 -28.64 12.80
CA LEU A 206 17.85 -29.76 13.41
C LEU A 206 16.42 -29.50 13.93
N MET A 207 15.43 -29.88 13.12
CA MET A 207 14.60 -31.06 13.42
C MET A 207 13.95 -31.59 12.13
N SER A 208 14.20 -32.86 11.85
CA SER A 208 13.72 -33.59 10.67
C SER A 208 12.23 -33.88 10.78
N HIS A 209 11.38 -32.95 10.35
CA HIS A 209 10.02 -33.28 9.97
C HIS A 209 9.66 -32.62 8.64
N ARG A 210 9.20 -33.45 7.70
CA ARG A 210 8.68 -33.00 6.40
C ARG A 210 7.63 -31.91 6.64
N PRO A 211 7.67 -30.75 5.94
CA PRO A 211 6.62 -29.76 6.06
C PRO A 211 5.32 -30.33 5.47
N MET A 212 4.35 -30.55 6.35
CA MET A 212 2.97 -30.97 6.07
C MET A 212 2.14 -29.78 5.53
N PHE A 213 2.70 -29.01 4.60
CA PHE A 213 2.14 -27.73 4.11
C PHE A 213 1.49 -27.83 2.73
N MET A 214 1.27 -29.05 2.22
CA MET A 214 0.66 -29.28 0.90
C MET A 214 -0.28 -30.50 0.92
N ARG A 215 -1.28 -30.50 1.80
CA ARG A 215 -2.47 -31.35 1.66
C ARG A 215 -3.71 -30.59 2.11
N ARG A 216 -4.23 -29.74 1.21
CA ARG A 216 -5.58 -29.79 0.65
C ARG A 216 -5.75 -28.62 -0.30
#